data_AF-A0A1F8NBA3-F1
#
_entry.id   AF-A0A1F8NBA3-F1
#
_cell.length_a   1.000
_cell.length_b   1.000
_cell.length_c   1.000
_cell.angle_alpha   90.00
_cell.angle_beta   90.00
_cell.angle_gamma   90.00
#
_symmetry.space_group_name_H-M   'P 1'
#
loop_
_entity.id
_entity.type
_entity.pdbx_description
1 polymer ?
#
loop_
_entity_poly.entity_id
_entity_poly.type
_entity_poly.pdbx_seq_one_letter_code
_entity_poly.pdbx_strand_id
1 'polypeptide(L)'
;MIENPKEAIPDGNMGELVLFRCQDCKKELVYLCEDLEAPCFLQHCTFEAIEVWCTKCKIGYTFSLSNGEHPSNWTCPDCRTNYPLPDDLYSNPMPVLDPAFIEKYRNNFKQKESE
;
A
#
# COMPACT_ATOMS: atom_id res chain seq x y z
N MET A 1 2.76 -35.07 -6.97
CA MET A 1 1.71 -34.07 -7.25
C MET A 1 1.94 -32.96 -6.26
N ILE A 2 2.43 -31.80 -6.71
CA ILE A 2 2.67 -30.65 -5.83
C ILE A 2 1.54 -29.68 -6.12
N GLU A 3 0.68 -29.48 -5.12
CA GLU A 3 -0.36 -28.47 -5.15
C GLU A 3 0.32 -27.10 -5.20
N ASN A 4 0.19 -26.41 -6.33
CA ASN A 4 0.45 -24.98 -6.39
C ASN A 4 -0.53 -24.32 -5.41
N PRO A 5 -0.06 -23.57 -4.40
CA PRO A 5 -0.98 -22.78 -3.59
C PRO A 5 -1.63 -21.79 -4.56
N LYS A 6 -2.95 -21.93 -4.73
CA LYS A 6 -3.75 -20.91 -5.39
C LYS A 6 -3.53 -19.64 -4.58
N GLU A 7 -2.77 -18.70 -5.14
CA GLU A 7 -2.82 -17.30 -4.76
C GLU A 7 -4.26 -16.85 -5.01
N ALA A 8 -5.12 -17.07 -4.02
CA ALA A 8 -6.48 -16.58 -4.03
C ALA A 8 -6.36 -15.06 -4.00
N ILE A 9 -6.64 -14.44 -5.14
CA ILE A 9 -6.85 -13.00 -5.23
C ILE A 9 -8.07 -12.72 -4.35
N PRO A 10 -7.98 -11.89 -3.30
CA PRO A 10 -9.12 -11.58 -2.45
C PRO A 10 -10.22 -10.93 -3.30
N ASP A 11 -11.41 -11.53 -3.32
CA ASP A 11 -12.60 -10.92 -3.89
C ASP A 11 -13.06 -9.76 -2.99
N GLY A 12 -12.50 -8.58 -3.20
CA GLY A 12 -12.88 -7.33 -2.56
C GLY A 12 -12.70 -6.16 -3.53
N ASN A 13 -13.51 -5.12 -3.41
CA ASN A 13 -13.29 -3.85 -4.12
C ASN A 13 -11.84 -3.42 -3.88
N MET A 14 -10.97 -3.54 -4.88
CA MET A 14 -9.54 -3.38 -4.61
C MET A 14 -9.28 -1.95 -4.19
N GLY A 15 -8.63 -1.78 -3.05
CA GLY A 15 -8.07 -0.50 -2.71
C GLY A 15 -6.92 -0.12 -3.65
N GLU A 16 -6.45 1.10 -3.47
CA GLU A 16 -5.59 1.80 -4.42
C GLU A 16 -4.21 1.12 -4.54
N LEU A 17 -3.75 1.00 -5.78
CA LEU A 17 -2.42 0.47 -6.09
C LEU A 17 -1.40 1.60 -5.98
N VAL A 18 -0.57 1.55 -4.95
CA VAL A 18 0.52 2.53 -4.79
C VAL A 18 1.74 2.05 -5.57
N LEU A 19 2.09 2.78 -6.62
CA LEU A 19 3.29 2.56 -7.43
C LEU A 19 4.47 3.31 -6.81
N PHE A 20 5.45 2.56 -6.34
CA PHE A 20 6.68 3.11 -5.79
C PHE A 20 7.90 2.55 -6.51
N ARG A 21 8.83 3.42 -6.92
CA ARG A 21 10.12 2.99 -7.48
C ARG A 21 11.19 3.06 -6.41
N CYS A 22 11.67 1.91 -5.96
CA CYS A 22 12.72 1.85 -4.95
C CYS A 22 14.02 2.48 -5.47
N GLN A 23 14.61 3.38 -4.67
CA GLN A 23 15.85 4.04 -5.05
C GLN A 23 17.07 3.12 -4.95
N ASP A 24 17.03 2.10 -4.08
CA ASP A 24 18.14 1.16 -3.88
C ASP A 24 18.21 0.15 -5.03
N CYS A 25 17.12 -0.61 -5.24
CA CYS A 25 17.10 -1.70 -6.21
C CYS A 25 16.55 -1.30 -7.59
N LYS A 26 16.11 -0.05 -7.75
CA LYS A 26 15.51 0.53 -8.97
C LYS A 26 14.26 -0.17 -9.49
N LYS A 27 13.74 -1.16 -8.75
CA LYS A 27 12.50 -1.88 -9.07
C LYS A 27 11.30 -0.99 -8.82
N GLU A 28 10.32 -1.10 -9.70
CA GLU A 28 8.97 -0.65 -9.43
C GLU A 28 8.31 -1.69 -8.52
N LEU A 29 7.58 -1.21 -7.52
CA LEU A 29 6.92 -1.99 -6.50
C LEU A 29 5.48 -1.52 -6.46
N VAL A 30 4.58 -2.47 -6.28
CA VAL A 30 3.18 -2.12 -6.04
C VAL A 30 2.70 -2.75 -4.76
N TYR A 31 1.99 -1.92 -4.01
CA TYR A 31 1.32 -2.32 -2.79
C TYR A 31 -0.18 -2.32 -3.05
N LEU A 32 -0.86 -3.35 -2.54
CA LEU A 32 -2.31 -3.43 -2.53
C LEU A 32 -2.77 -3.09 -1.12
N CYS A 33 -3.20 -1.85 -0.89
CA CYS A 33 -3.85 -1.50 0.37
C CYS A 33 -5.34 -1.84 0.21
N GLU A 34 -5.83 -2.86 0.91
CA GLU A 34 -7.21 -3.38 0.72
C GLU A 34 -8.28 -2.46 1.31
N ASP A 35 -7.95 -1.75 2.39
CA ASP A 35 -8.79 -0.76 3.04
C ASP A 35 -8.15 0.62 2.93
N LEU A 36 -8.73 1.47 2.08
CA LEU A 36 -8.24 2.83 1.84
C LEU A 36 -8.36 3.74 3.06
N GLU A 37 -9.23 3.42 4.03
CA GLU A 37 -9.39 4.23 5.24
C GLU A 37 -8.47 3.77 6.37
N ALA A 38 -7.83 2.60 6.25
CA ALA A 38 -6.87 2.08 7.21
C ALA A 38 -5.44 2.52 6.86
N PRO A 39 -4.61 2.90 7.85
CA PRO A 39 -3.21 3.19 7.59
C PRO A 39 -2.44 1.92 7.20
N CYS A 40 -1.61 2.03 6.16
CA CYS A 40 -0.82 0.94 5.60
C CYS A 40 0.69 1.28 5.74
N PHE A 41 1.52 0.34 6.22
CA PHE A 41 2.98 0.52 6.28
C PHE A 41 3.64 -0.08 5.05
N LEU A 42 4.47 0.70 4.36
CA LEU A 42 5.22 0.30 3.18
C LEU A 42 6.70 0.20 3.54
N GLN A 43 7.31 -0.95 3.31
CA GLN A 43 8.74 -1.15 3.53
C GLN A 43 9.38 -1.94 2.38
N HIS A 44 10.44 -1.39 1.79
CA HIS A 44 11.28 -2.12 0.85
C HIS A 44 12.71 -1.59 0.81
N CYS A 45 13.68 -2.49 0.93
CA CYS A 45 15.09 -2.14 1.09
C CYS A 45 15.25 -1.17 2.27
N THR A 46 15.79 0.04 2.04
CA THR A 46 15.91 1.09 3.07
C THR A 46 14.74 2.07 3.07
N PHE A 47 13.79 1.94 2.15
CA PHE A 47 12.65 2.82 2.06
C PHE A 47 11.53 2.38 3.01
N GLU A 48 11.04 3.34 3.79
CA GLU A 48 9.89 3.20 4.68
C GLU A 48 8.91 4.35 4.42
N ALA A 49 7.62 4.03 4.36
CA ALA A 49 6.55 5.02 4.26
C ALA A 49 5.26 4.53 4.90
N ILE A 50 4.36 5.43 5.24
CA ILE A 50 2.98 5.12 5.61
C ILE A 50 2.02 5.75 4.60
N GLU A 51 1.00 5.00 4.23
CA GLU A 51 -0.19 5.50 3.56
C GLU A 51 -1.27 5.72 4.61
N VAL A 52 -1.91 6.88 4.59
CA VAL A 52 -2.92 7.26 5.59
C VAL A 52 -4.06 8.04 4.95
N TRP A 53 -5.26 7.95 5.53
CA TRP A 53 -6.46 8.59 5.01
C TRP A 53 -7.05 9.61 5.97
N CYS A 54 -7.23 10.84 5.48
CA CYS A 54 -7.91 11.88 6.26
C CYS A 54 -9.42 11.75 6.10
N THR A 55 -10.12 11.29 7.13
CA THR A 55 -11.59 11.13 7.08
C THR A 55 -12.36 12.46 6.96
N LYS A 56 -11.76 13.59 7.37
CA LYS A 56 -12.35 14.94 7.21
C LYS A 56 -12.17 15.51 5.81
N CYS A 57 -10.98 15.39 5.24
CA CYS A 57 -10.66 15.92 3.92
C CYS A 57 -11.01 14.95 2.79
N LYS A 58 -11.26 13.67 3.11
CA LYS A 58 -11.54 12.58 2.17
C LYS A 58 -10.44 12.44 1.11
N ILE A 59 -9.19 12.43 1.60
CA ILE A 59 -7.98 12.36 0.78
C ILE A 59 -6.91 11.51 1.48
N GLY A 60 -6.16 10.74 0.69
CA GLY A 60 -5.02 9.93 1.13
C GLY A 60 -3.69 10.69 1.05
N TYR A 61 -2.75 10.32 1.89
CA TYR A 61 -1.38 10.83 1.88
C TYR A 61 -0.37 9.71 2.08
N THR A 62 0.71 9.79 1.32
CA THR A 62 1.93 9.01 1.56
C THR A 62 2.93 9.86 2.34
N PHE A 63 3.39 9.36 3.49
CA PHE A 63 4.48 9.95 4.25
C PHE A 63 5.69 9.03 4.26
N SER A 64 6.77 9.42 3.60
CA SER A 64 8.07 8.75 3.77
C SER A 64 8.55 8.92 5.20
N LEU A 65 8.98 7.83 5.82
CA LEU A 65 9.58 7.84 7.15
C LEU A 65 11.09 8.04 7.02
N SER A 66 11.65 8.86 7.90
CA SER A 66 13.11 8.94 8.07
C SER A 66 13.59 7.64 8.71
N ASN A 67 14.78 7.14 8.35
CA ASN A 67 15.36 5.90 8.88
C ASN A 67 15.19 5.76 10.42
N GLY A 68 14.22 4.92 10.83
CA GLY A 68 13.94 4.59 12.24
C GLY A 68 12.89 5.45 12.95
N GLU A 69 12.23 6.40 12.28
CA GLU A 69 11.11 7.14 12.85
C GLU A 69 9.79 6.40 12.67
N HIS A 70 9.27 5.83 13.77
CA HIS A 70 7.97 5.14 13.81
C HIS A 70 6.99 5.93 14.70
N PRO A 71 6.38 7.02 14.18
CA PRO A 71 5.47 7.84 14.97
C PRO A 71 4.21 7.06 15.37
N SER A 72 3.68 7.32 16.57
CA SER A 72 2.40 6.74 17.01
C SER A 72 1.16 7.47 16.48
N ASN A 73 1.37 8.58 15.77
CA ASN A 73 0.31 9.45 15.29
C ASN A 73 0.74 10.14 13.99
N TRP A 74 -0.23 10.53 13.17
CA TRP A 74 0.01 11.40 12.02
C TRP A 74 -0.92 12.60 12.05
N THR A 75 -0.52 13.69 11.39
CA THR A 75 -1.32 14.91 11.33
C THR A 75 -1.62 15.26 9.87
N CYS A 76 -2.90 15.41 9.54
CA CYS A 76 -3.30 15.82 8.20
C CYS A 76 -2.76 17.24 7.90
N PRO A 77 -2.07 17.45 6.76
CA PRO A 77 -1.47 18.74 6.43
C PRO A 77 -2.52 19.82 6.17
N ASP A 78 -3.69 19.44 5.64
CA ASP A 78 -4.73 20.39 5.22
C ASP A 78 -5.62 20.83 6.39
N CYS A 79 -6.18 19.87 7.15
CA CYS A 79 -7.11 20.19 8.25
C CYS A 79 -6.47 20.14 9.64
N ARG A 80 -5.17 19.82 9.75
CA ARG A 80 -4.41 19.71 11.01
C ARG A 80 -4.99 18.74 12.04
N THR A 81 -5.90 17.86 11.62
CA THR A 81 -6.43 16.82 12.50
C THR A 81 -5.36 15.77 12.73
N ASN A 82 -5.15 15.43 13.99
CA ASN A 82 -4.24 14.40 14.44
C ASN A 82 -5.00 13.07 14.58
N TYR A 83 -4.43 12.01 14.03
CA TYR A 83 -4.99 10.67 14.06
C TYR A 83 -3.97 9.69 14.65
N PRO A 84 -4.40 8.79 15.55
CA PRO A 84 -3.56 7.72 16.06
C PRO A 84 -3.23 6.72 14.95
N LEU A 85 -2.02 6.18 14.98
CA LEU A 85 -1.60 5.04 14.17
C LEU A 85 -1.68 3.77 15.02
N PRO A 86 -2.03 2.61 14.44
CA PRO A 86 -2.03 1.33 15.15
C PRO A 86 -0.65 0.99 15.72
N ASP A 87 -0.61 0.43 16.93
CA ASP A 87 0.64 0.06 17.60
C ASP A 87 1.44 -1.01 16.82
N ASP A 88 0.74 -1.86 16.07
CA ASP A 88 1.30 -2.95 15.28
C ASP A 88 1.60 -2.58 13.82
N LEU A 89 1.30 -1.35 13.39
CA LEU A 89 1.44 -0.88 12.01
C LEU A 89 2.82 -1.20 11.41
N TYR A 90 3.88 -0.89 12.16
CA TYR A 90 5.26 -1.06 11.69
C TYR A 90 5.77 -2.51 11.74
N SER A 91 5.06 -3.39 12.45
CA SER A 91 5.42 -4.81 12.57
C SER A 91 4.91 -5.65 11.39
N ASN A 92 3.98 -5.10 10.60
CA ASN A 92 3.32 -5.81 9.52
C ASN A 92 3.37 -4.98 8.22
N PRO A 93 4.54 -4.87 7.56
CA PRO A 93 4.64 -4.16 6.29
C PRO A 93 3.78 -4.84 5.23
N MET A 94 3.14 -4.01 4.41
CA MET A 94 2.33 -4.46 3.29
C MET A 94 3.18 -5.27 2.31
N PRO A 95 2.66 -6.40 1.80
CA PRO A 95 3.38 -7.20 0.83
C PRO A 95 3.61 -6.41 -0.46
N VAL A 96 4.82 -6.50 -0.98
CA VAL A 96 5.16 -5.99 -2.31
C VAL A 96 4.67 -7.00 -3.35
N LEU A 97 3.86 -6.53 -4.29
CA LEU A 97 3.49 -7.27 -5.48
C LEU A 97 4.56 -7.12 -6.57
N ASP A 98 4.88 -8.24 -7.23
CA ASP A 98 5.78 -8.26 -8.38
C ASP A 98 5.19 -7.47 -9.56
N PRO A 99 5.95 -6.59 -10.22
CA PRO A 99 5.49 -5.91 -11.44
C PRO A 99 4.91 -6.82 -12.53
N ALA A 100 5.43 -8.04 -12.69
CA ALA A 100 4.88 -9.02 -13.62
C ALA A 100 3.47 -9.46 -13.24
N PHE A 101 3.17 -9.51 -11.93
CA PHE A 101 1.82 -9.75 -11.43
C PHE A 101 0.87 -8.60 -11.81
N ILE A 102 1.34 -7.36 -11.77
CA ILE A 102 0.56 -6.17 -12.17
C ILE A 102 0.25 -6.18 -13.67
N GLU A 103 1.20 -6.54 -14.54
CA GLU A 103 0.93 -6.60 -15.98
C GLU A 103 -0.17 -7.62 -16.30
N LYS A 104 -0.11 -8.80 -15.66
CA LYS A 104 -1.18 -9.79 -15.74
C LYS A 104 -2.50 -9.23 -15.18
N TYR A 105 -2.44 -8.50 -14.07
CA TYR A 105 -3.60 -7.87 -13.43
C TYR A 105 -4.28 -6.81 -14.30
N ARG A 106 -3.51 -5.85 -14.83
CA ARG A 106 -3.97 -4.77 -15.73
C ARG A 106 -4.61 -5.34 -17.00
N ASN A 107 -4.03 -6.41 -17.55
CA ASN A 107 -4.59 -7.07 -18.72
C ASN A 107 -5.93 -7.76 -18.43
N ASN A 108 -6.08 -8.36 -17.25
CA ASN A 108 -7.34 -8.97 -16.82
C ASN A 108 -8.45 -7.92 -16.57
N PHE A 109 -8.10 -6.72 -16.08
CA PHE A 109 -9.08 -5.64 -15.88
C PHE A 109 -9.58 -5.06 -17.20
N LYS A 110 -8.68 -4.83 -18.17
CA LYS A 110 -9.06 -4.39 -19.52
C LYS A 110 -10.01 -5.35 -20.22
N GLN A 111 -9.87 -6.66 -19.98
CA GLN A 111 -10.78 -7.66 -20.54
C GLN A 111 -12.17 -7.62 -19.89
N LYS A 112 -12.28 -7.34 -18.59
CA LYS A 112 -13.58 -7.20 -17.90
C LYS A 112 -14.37 -5.94 -18.27
N GLU A 113 -13.71 -4.88 -18.75
CA GLU A 113 -14.40 -3.70 -19.31
C GLU A 113 -14.83 -3.89 -20.78
N SER A 114 -14.41 -5.00 -21.42
CA SER A 114 -14.68 -5.30 -22.82
C SER A 114 -15.80 -6.33 -23.03
N GLU A 115 -16.42 -6.84 -21.96
CA GLU A 115 -17.60 -7.73 -21.97
C GLU A 115 -18.85 -6.99 -21.50
#